data_AF-A0A7R9D3H4-F1
#
_entry.id   AF-A0A7R9D3H4-F1
#
_cell.length_a   1.000
_cell.length_b   1.000
_cell.length_c   1.000
_cell.angle_alpha   90.00
_cell.angle_beta   90.00
_cell.angle_gamma   90.00
#
_symmetry.space_group_name_H-M   'P 1'
#
loop_
_entity.id
_entity.type
_entity.pdbx_description
1 polymer ?
#
loop_
_entity_poly.entity_id
_entity_poly.type
_entity_poly.pdbx_seq_one_letter_code
_entity_poly.pdbx_strand_id
1 'polypeptide(L)'
;MNRWVRETIKYLQDTPCNLQTPEMIHKFLKALEPYKLTKAEKLLLLNNPPKTPLEIQLVRKCNEQGFASVIVEESEERLSDEQVEELLQLVRSCELIPNEAEPE
;
A
#
# COMPACT_ATOMS: atom_id res chain seq x y z
N MET A 1 13.10 -23.15 -17.27
CA MET A 1 12.39 -21.97 -16.72
C MET A 1 11.45 -21.44 -17.79
N ASN A 2 10.14 -21.46 -17.53
CA ASN A 2 9.10 -21.12 -18.51
C ASN A 2 9.10 -19.61 -18.82
N ARG A 3 8.75 -19.23 -20.07
CA ARG A 3 8.71 -17.82 -20.52
C ARG A 3 7.89 -16.93 -19.59
N TRP A 4 6.72 -17.41 -19.17
CA TRP A 4 5.82 -16.70 -18.24
C TRP A 4 6.49 -16.36 -16.92
N VAL A 5 7.25 -17.31 -16.35
CA VAL A 5 7.97 -17.09 -15.08
C VAL A 5 9.00 -15.97 -15.22
N ARG A 6 9.70 -15.89 -16.35
CA ARG A 6 10.67 -14.82 -16.61
C ARG A 6 10.00 -13.46 -16.77
N GLU A 7 8.90 -13.42 -17.50
CA GLU A 7 8.14 -12.18 -17.70
C GLU A 7 7.56 -11.67 -16.38
N THR A 8 7.03 -12.57 -15.53
CA THR A 8 6.51 -12.22 -14.21
C THR A 8 7.63 -11.74 -13.28
N ILE A 9 8.77 -12.42 -13.24
CA ILE A 9 9.91 -11.97 -12.42
C ILE A 9 10.40 -10.60 -12.90
N LYS A 10 10.52 -10.41 -14.22
CA LYS A 10 10.94 -9.12 -14.80
C LYS A 10 9.97 -8.00 -14.40
N TYR A 11 8.66 -8.23 -14.53
CA TYR A 11 7.66 -7.26 -14.09
C TYR A 11 7.82 -6.91 -12.59
N LEU A 12 7.96 -7.91 -11.72
CA LEU A 12 8.15 -7.69 -10.28
C LEU A 12 9.49 -7.04 -9.92
N GLN A 13 10.52 -7.19 -10.78
CA GLN A 13 11.80 -6.50 -10.62
C GLN A 13 11.71 -5.01 -10.95
N ASP A 14 10.74 -4.62 -11.78
CA ASP A 14 10.49 -3.23 -12.15
C ASP A 14 9.52 -2.52 -11.18
N THR A 15 8.91 -3.26 -10.24
CA THR A 15 8.04 -2.71 -9.18
C THR A 15 8.81 -2.51 -7.85
N PRO A 16 8.25 -1.76 -6.88
CA PRO A 16 8.87 -1.55 -5.56
C PRO A 16 9.10 -2.85 -4.77
N CYS A 17 8.49 -3.96 -5.20
CA CYS A 17 8.68 -5.29 -4.62
C CYS A 17 10.15 -5.75 -4.64
N ASN A 18 10.98 -5.24 -5.56
CA ASN A 18 12.39 -5.60 -5.69
C ASN A 18 13.26 -5.11 -4.52
N LEU A 19 12.83 -4.06 -3.80
CA LEU A 19 13.52 -3.47 -2.65
C LEU A 19 13.00 -4.02 -1.32
N GLN A 20 11.92 -4.82 -1.35
CA GLN A 20 11.27 -5.31 -0.14
C GLN A 20 11.92 -6.61 0.36
N THR A 21 12.20 -6.67 1.65
CA THR A 21 12.62 -7.89 2.34
C THR A 21 11.44 -8.50 3.13
N PRO A 22 11.47 -9.81 3.41
CA PRO A 22 10.45 -10.45 4.26
C PRO A 22 10.26 -9.74 5.61
N GLU A 23 11.35 -9.23 6.20
CA GLU A 23 11.36 -8.51 7.46
C GLU A 23 10.64 -7.15 7.34
N MET A 24 10.87 -6.42 6.25
CA MET A 24 10.17 -5.16 5.97
C MET A 24 8.67 -5.38 5.80
N ILE A 25 8.27 -6.41 5.05
CA ILE A 25 6.86 -6.76 4.84
C ILE A 25 6.20 -7.07 6.18
N HIS A 26 6.85 -7.88 7.03
CA HIS A 26 6.29 -8.24 8.34
C HIS A 26 6.18 -7.05 9.28
N LYS A 27 7.19 -6.17 9.30
CA LYS A 27 7.18 -4.92 10.08
C LYS A 27 6.04 -4.01 9.63
N PHE A 28 5.87 -3.85 8.32
CA PHE A 28 4.80 -3.02 7.75
C PHE A 28 3.41 -3.59 8.07
N LEU A 29 3.20 -4.89 7.87
CA LEU A 29 1.91 -5.53 8.16
C LEU A 29 1.52 -5.45 9.64
N LYS A 30 2.49 -5.53 10.57
CA LYS A 30 2.28 -5.29 12.00
C LYS A 30 1.91 -3.84 12.29
N ALA A 31 2.59 -2.89 11.67
CA ALA A 31 2.26 -1.47 11.81
C ALA A 31 0.87 -1.12 11.25
N LEU A 32 0.35 -1.93 10.32
CA LEU A 32 -1.01 -1.83 9.77
C LEU A 32 -2.09 -2.58 10.58
N GLU A 33 -1.78 -3.20 11.72
CA GLU A 33 -2.79 -3.82 12.59
C GLU A 33 -3.80 -2.83 13.22
N PRO A 34 -3.39 -1.64 13.74
CA PRO A 34 -4.33 -0.70 14.36
C PRO A 34 -5.28 -0.04 13.34
N TYR A 35 -4.82 0.13 12.10
CA TYR A 35 -5.65 0.63 11.01
C TYR A 35 -6.47 -0.55 10.50
N LYS A 36 -7.78 -0.57 10.78
CA LYS A 36 -8.74 -1.65 10.41
C LYS A 36 -8.91 -1.80 8.89
N LEU A 37 -7.82 -2.12 8.20
CA LEU A 37 -7.69 -2.31 6.76
C LEU A 37 -7.97 -3.76 6.40
N THR A 38 -8.70 -3.94 5.31
CA THR A 38 -8.93 -5.24 4.69
C THR A 38 -7.63 -5.82 4.13
N LYS A 39 -7.59 -7.14 3.90
CA LYS A 39 -6.43 -7.81 3.31
C LYS A 39 -6.08 -7.24 1.93
N ALA A 40 -7.09 -6.82 1.16
CA ALA A 40 -6.92 -6.21 -0.15
C ALA A 40 -6.24 -4.83 -0.05
N GLU A 41 -6.67 -3.97 0.87
CA GLU A 41 -6.05 -2.66 1.11
C GLU A 41 -4.59 -2.82 1.56
N LYS A 42 -4.31 -3.74 2.50
CA LYS A 42 -2.94 -4.03 2.95
C LYS A 42 -2.04 -4.51 1.80
N LEU A 43 -2.56 -5.38 0.93
CA LEU A 43 -1.83 -5.87 -0.23
C LEU A 43 -1.59 -4.75 -1.26
N LEU A 44 -2.59 -3.89 -1.48
CA LEU A 44 -2.48 -2.79 -2.42
C LEU A 44 -1.44 -1.75 -1.97
N LEU A 45 -1.43 -1.40 -0.68
CA LEU A 45 -0.42 -0.54 -0.06
C LEU A 45 0.98 -1.14 -0.13
N LEU A 46 1.12 -2.46 -0.03
CA LEU A 46 2.42 -3.11 -0.10
C LEU A 46 2.96 -3.16 -1.54
N ASN A 47 2.09 -3.47 -2.52
CA ASN A 47 2.48 -3.56 -3.93
C ASN A 47 2.68 -2.18 -4.57
N ASN A 48 1.92 -1.18 -4.13
CA ASN A 48 1.96 0.20 -4.59
C ASN A 48 2.05 1.13 -3.37
N PRO A 49 3.24 1.26 -2.77
CA PRO A 49 3.43 2.09 -1.59
C PRO A 49 3.13 3.56 -1.91
N PRO A 50 2.20 4.19 -1.16
CA PRO A 50 1.74 5.54 -1.44
C PRO A 50 2.81 6.58 -1.07
N LYS A 51 3.03 7.53 -1.96
CA LYS A 51 3.89 8.71 -1.79
C LYS A 51 3.13 9.93 -1.30
N THR A 52 1.82 9.98 -1.58
CA THR A 52 0.96 11.13 -1.26
C THR A 52 -0.30 10.73 -0.49
N PRO A 53 -0.88 11.63 0.32
CA PRO A 53 -2.15 11.38 1.02
C PRO A 53 -3.29 11.01 0.05
N LEU A 54 -3.28 11.63 -1.14
CA LEU A 54 -4.28 11.38 -2.18
C LEU A 54 -4.23 9.93 -2.68
N GLU A 55 -3.05 9.33 -2.79
CA GLU A 55 -2.90 7.92 -3.19
C GLU A 55 -3.50 6.97 -2.14
N ILE A 56 -3.37 7.27 -0.85
CA ILE A 56 -4.03 6.50 0.22
C ILE A 56 -5.56 6.60 0.09
N GLN A 57 -6.08 7.78 -0.24
CA GLN A 57 -7.52 7.95 -0.50
C GLN A 57 -7.98 7.18 -1.75
N LEU A 58 -7.16 7.09 -2.80
CA LEU A 58 -7.47 6.34 -4.02
C LEU A 58 -7.46 4.82 -3.81
N VAL A 59 -6.52 4.29 -3.01
CA VAL A 59 -6.49 2.88 -2.57
C VAL A 59 -7.80 2.45 -1.91
N ARG A 60 -8.51 3.38 -1.25
CA ARG A 60 -9.84 3.13 -0.65
C ARG A 60 -10.94 3.02 -1.70
N LYS A 61 -10.93 3.88 -2.73
CA LYS A 61 -11.97 3.92 -3.77
C LYS A 61 -11.94 2.72 -4.71
N CYS A 62 -10.77 2.10 -4.93
CA CYS A 62 -10.67 0.93 -5.82
C CYS A 62 -11.37 -0.33 -5.28
N ASN A 63 -11.85 -0.35 -4.04
CA ASN A 63 -12.67 -1.43 -3.48
C ASN A 63 -14.19 -1.21 -3.67
N GLU A 64 -14.62 -0.02 -4.16
CA GLU A 64 -16.04 0.31 -4.37
C GLU A 64 -16.66 -0.42 -5.58
N GLN A 65 -15.85 -0.88 -6.54
CA GLN A 65 -16.36 -1.53 -7.75
C GLN A 65 -16.52 -3.06 -7.65
N GLY A 66 -16.46 -3.63 -6.44
CA GLY A 66 -16.48 -5.06 -6.18
C GLY A 66 -17.51 -5.51 -5.15
N PHE A 67 -18.79 -5.18 -5.35
CA PHE A 67 -19.92 -6.00 -4.88
C PHE A 67 -19.97 -6.37 -3.38
N ALA A 68 -19.78 -5.41 -2.45
CA ALA A 68 -20.18 -5.58 -1.04
C ALA A 68 -20.26 -4.23 -0.29
N SER A 69 -21.31 -3.44 -0.50
CA SER A 69 -21.62 -2.30 0.40
C SER A 69 -23.12 -1.96 0.35
N VAL A 70 -23.94 -2.72 1.08
CA VAL A 70 -25.30 -2.28 1.53
C VAL A 70 -25.25 -1.83 3.00
N ILE A 71 -24.05 -1.72 3.55
CA ILE A 71 -23.77 -1.15 4.86
C ILE A 71 -22.47 -0.41 4.61
N VAL A 72 -22.33 0.84 5.01
CA VAL A 72 -21.15 1.71 4.76
C VAL A 72 -21.31 2.68 3.56
N GLU A 73 -22.39 3.46 3.55
CA GLU A 73 -22.32 4.85 3.05
C GLU A 73 -21.76 5.83 4.13
N GLU A 74 -21.50 5.37 5.36
CA GLU A 74 -20.98 6.21 6.47
C GLU A 74 -19.44 6.10 6.65
N SER A 75 -18.63 6.14 5.60
CA SER A 75 -17.17 5.95 5.77
C SER A 75 -16.28 6.75 4.85
N GLU A 76 -16.74 7.92 4.41
CA GLU A 76 -15.82 8.94 3.92
C GLU A 76 -14.74 9.26 4.99
N GLU A 77 -15.02 9.05 6.29
CA GLU A 77 -14.13 9.32 7.44
C GLU A 77 -13.53 8.09 8.17
N ARG A 78 -13.37 6.90 7.55
CA ARG A 78 -12.79 5.72 8.26
C ARG A 78 -11.37 5.89 8.81
N LEU A 79 -10.59 6.79 8.20
CA LEU A 79 -9.26 7.17 8.64
C LEU A 79 -9.26 8.68 8.74
N SER A 80 -8.85 9.22 9.89
CA SER A 80 -8.65 10.67 10.02
C SER A 80 -7.45 11.13 9.19
N ASP A 81 -7.38 12.43 8.91
CA ASP A 81 -6.23 13.01 8.21
C ASP A 81 -4.91 12.73 8.95
N GLU A 82 -4.94 12.67 10.29
CA GLU A 82 -3.76 12.27 11.08
C GLU A 82 -3.37 10.81 10.81
N GLN A 83 -4.33 9.90 10.73
CA GLN A 83 -4.06 8.49 10.43
C GLN A 83 -3.52 8.29 9.02
N VAL A 84 -3.96 9.11 8.06
CA VAL A 84 -3.43 9.10 6.69
C VAL A 84 -1.97 9.56 6.69
N GLU A 85 -1.65 10.62 7.44
CA GLU A 85 -0.27 11.10 7.56
C GLU A 85 0.62 10.09 8.30
N GLU A 86 0.13 9.47 9.38
CA GLU A 86 0.83 8.38 10.08
C GLU A 86 1.12 7.20 9.15
N LEU A 87 0.16 6.81 8.30
CA LEU A 87 0.36 5.76 7.31
C LEU A 87 1.45 6.11 6.30
N LEU A 88 1.53 7.36 5.83
CA LEU A 88 2.62 7.81 4.97
C LEU A 88 3.97 7.74 5.69
N GLN A 89 4.02 8.15 6.96
CA GLN A 89 5.22 8.01 7.76
C GLN A 89 5.61 6.54 7.98
N LEU A 90 4.64 5.64 8.15
CA LEU A 90 4.89 4.20 8.25
C LEU A 90 5.47 3.62 6.96
N VAL A 91 4.95 4.02 5.80
CA VAL A 91 5.47 3.61 4.49
C VAL A 91 6.92 4.07 4.31
N ARG A 92 7.23 5.31 4.69
CA ARG A 92 8.59 5.87 4.65
C ARG A 92 9.54 5.19 5.65
N SER A 93 9.10 4.98 6.90
CA SER A 93 9.92 4.35 7.96
C SER A 93 10.16 2.84 7.78
N CYS A 94 9.34 2.19 6.94
CA CYS A 94 9.56 0.81 6.51
C CYS A 94 10.38 0.73 5.23
N GLU A 95 10.85 1.86 4.69
CA GLU A 95 11.71 1.96 3.50
C GLU A 95 11.13 1.23 2.28
N LEU A 96 9.79 1.19 2.17
CA LEU A 96 9.09 0.50 1.08
C LEU A 96 9.20 1.23 -0.26
N ILE A 97 9.61 2.50 -0.22
CA ILE A 97 9.86 3.36 -1.38
C ILE A 97 11.32 3.77 -1.30
N PRO A 98 12.08 3.72 -2.41
CA PRO A 98 13.39 4.35 -2.44
C PRO A 98 13.24 5.83 -2.08
N ASN A 99 14.13 6.36 -1.23
CA ASN A 99 14.20 7.79 -0.97
C ASN A 99 14.47 8.49 -2.31
N GLU A 100 13.43 8.99 -2.96
CA GLU A 100 13.59 9.92 -4.07
C GLU A 100 14.25 11.15 -3.44
N ALA A 101 15.54 11.33 -3.72
CA ALA A 101 16.21 12.58 -3.45
C ALA A 101 15.32 13.66 -4.08
N GLU A 102 14.84 14.59 -3.26
CA GLU A 102 14.11 15.76 -3.74
C GLU A 102 14.91 16.39 -4.88
N PRO A 103 14.32 16.65 -6.05
CA PRO A 103 15.02 17.41 -7.07
C PRO A 103 15.31 18.80 -6.49
N GLU A 104 16.61 19.13 -6.39
CA GLU A 104 17.12 20.46 -6.00
C GLU A 104 16.50 21.61 -6.84
#